data_AF-A0A9D9D0N6-F1
#
_entry.id   AF-A0A9D9D0N6-F1
#
_cell.length_a   1.000
_cell.length_b   1.000
_cell.length_c   1.000
_cell.angle_alpha   90.00
_cell.angle_beta   90.00
_cell.angle_gamma   90.00
#
_symmetry.space_group_name_H-M   'P 1'
#
loop_
_entity.id
_entity.type
_entity.pdbx_description
1 polymer ?
#
loop_
_entity_poly.entity_id
_entity_poly.type
_entity_poly.pdbx_seq_one_letter_code
_entity_poly.pdbx_strand_id
1 'polypeptide(L)'
;MISRTDIAAGLLLCGALPSAAQEAAALAPAFVEGTDETLRGHSVAVVDASRWEGRNLSLAEILAEIPGITVRSYGGVGAEAEIVVRGVGGGRIPVFLDGVRLDGAGTGADLGKIDPAVVGRVEIHGGQLPAEYGADGVGGAIVLRTRTAE
;
A
#
# COMPACT_ATOMS: atom_id res chain seq x y z
N MET A 1 -63.32 27.76 -6.07
CA MET A 1 -62.44 28.10 -4.93
C MET A 1 -62.27 26.86 -4.07
N ILE A 2 -61.04 26.60 -3.58
CA ILE A 2 -60.52 25.41 -2.84
C ILE A 2 -60.11 24.27 -3.80
N SER A 3 -58.85 24.05 -4.21
CA SER A 3 -57.52 23.96 -3.56
C SER A 3 -57.23 22.63 -2.85
N ARG A 4 -56.06 22.05 -3.19
CA ARG A 4 -55.32 20.94 -2.52
C ARG A 4 -55.96 19.56 -2.75
N THR A 5 -55.25 18.53 -3.20
CA THR A 5 -54.07 17.93 -2.56
C THR A 5 -53.39 16.94 -3.51
N ASP A 6 -52.06 17.00 -3.53
CA ASP A 6 -51.14 16.09 -4.19
C ASP A 6 -51.11 14.66 -3.60
N ILE A 7 -50.33 13.79 -4.27
CA ILE A 7 -49.64 12.60 -3.75
C ILE A 7 -50.45 11.30 -3.66
N ALA A 8 -50.23 10.42 -4.64
CA ALA A 8 -50.18 8.97 -4.45
C ALA A 8 -49.05 8.43 -5.36
N ALA A 9 -47.86 8.21 -4.81
CA ALA A 9 -47.43 6.88 -4.36
C ALA A 9 -47.18 5.90 -5.53
N GLY A 10 -46.12 6.17 -6.29
CA GLY A 10 -45.60 5.31 -7.35
C GLY A 10 -44.43 4.46 -6.87
N LEU A 11 -44.76 3.45 -6.07
CA LEU A 11 -44.12 2.14 -5.88
C LEU A 11 -42.59 2.00 -6.11
N LEU A 12 -41.90 1.74 -5.00
CA LEU A 12 -40.61 1.04 -4.95
C LEU A 12 -40.66 -0.24 -5.80
N LEU A 13 -39.88 -0.28 -6.87
CA LEU A 13 -39.28 -1.53 -7.35
C LEU A 13 -37.79 -1.48 -7.03
N CYS A 14 -37.46 -1.79 -5.78
CA CYS A 14 -36.12 -2.17 -5.39
C CYS A 14 -35.87 -3.57 -5.98
N GLY A 15 -35.51 -3.59 -7.26
CA GLY A 15 -35.10 -4.80 -7.95
C GLY A 15 -33.82 -5.31 -7.31
N ALA A 16 -33.95 -6.39 -6.55
CA ALA A 16 -32.86 -7.21 -6.06
C ALA A 16 -31.99 -7.65 -7.23
N LEU A 17 -30.85 -6.98 -7.42
CA LEU A 17 -29.77 -7.55 -8.20
C LEU A 17 -29.03 -8.54 -7.29
N PRO A 18 -28.75 -9.73 -7.81
CA PRO A 18 -28.11 -10.79 -7.04
C PRO A 18 -26.74 -10.29 -6.60
N SER A 19 -26.51 -10.38 -5.29
CA SER A 19 -25.26 -10.16 -4.58
C SER A 19 -24.21 -11.22 -4.94
N ALA A 20 -23.98 -11.43 -6.23
CA ALA A 20 -23.01 -12.35 -6.80
C ALA A 20 -21.93 -11.56 -7.55
N ALA A 21 -21.23 -10.71 -6.82
CA ALA A 21 -19.90 -10.23 -7.17
C ALA A 21 -19.08 -10.10 -5.88
N GLN A 22 -19.25 -11.06 -4.98
CA GLN A 22 -18.43 -11.22 -3.79
C GLN A 22 -17.50 -12.41 -4.03
N GLU A 23 -16.78 -12.34 -5.15
CA GLU A 23 -15.69 -13.26 -5.44
C GLU A 23 -14.51 -12.50 -6.04
N ALA A 24 -14.20 -11.37 -5.40
CA ALA A 24 -12.79 -11.03 -5.24
C ALA A 24 -12.44 -11.54 -3.84
N ALA A 25 -11.92 -12.77 -3.80
CA ALA A 25 -10.97 -13.16 -2.76
C ALA A 25 -9.72 -12.27 -2.91
N ALA A 26 -9.89 -10.96 -2.72
CA ALA A 26 -8.80 -10.07 -2.44
C ALA A 26 -8.41 -10.44 -1.02
N LEU A 27 -7.31 -11.18 -0.88
CA LEU A 27 -6.49 -11.12 0.30
C LEU A 27 -6.34 -9.64 0.63
N ALA A 28 -7.22 -9.12 1.49
CA ALA A 28 -7.04 -7.84 2.11
C ALA A 28 -5.61 -7.91 2.65
N PRO A 29 -4.73 -6.92 2.39
CA PRO A 29 -3.49 -6.89 3.14
C PRO A 29 -3.93 -7.02 4.60
N ALA A 30 -3.41 -8.02 5.30
CA ALA A 30 -3.64 -8.11 6.72
C ALA A 30 -3.13 -6.76 7.24
N PHE A 31 -4.06 -5.87 7.58
CA PHE A 31 -3.73 -4.67 8.32
C PHE A 31 -3.41 -5.21 9.71
N VAL A 32 -2.22 -5.78 9.84
CA VAL A 32 -1.69 -6.20 11.11
C VAL A 32 -1.39 -4.90 11.80
N GLU A 33 -2.31 -4.49 12.66
CA GLU A 33 -2.00 -3.58 13.77
C GLU A 33 -0.84 -4.26 14.49
N GLY A 34 0.38 -3.79 14.22
CA GLY A 34 1.61 -4.51 14.48
C GLY A 34 1.64 -5.10 15.89
N THR A 35 1.90 -6.40 16.00
CA THR A 35 2.18 -7.06 17.28
C THR A 35 3.53 -6.64 17.87
N ASP A 36 4.31 -5.85 17.13
CA ASP A 36 5.56 -5.26 17.55
C ASP A 36 5.31 -4.06 18.49
N GLU A 37 5.96 -4.05 19.65
CA GLU A 37 5.80 -3.02 20.66
C GLU A 37 6.14 -1.61 20.13
N THR A 38 7.03 -1.54 19.14
CA THR A 38 7.50 -0.31 18.48
C THR A 38 6.46 0.28 17.51
N LEU A 39 5.57 -0.55 16.97
CA LEU A 39 4.54 -0.15 16.01
C LEU A 39 3.23 0.29 16.67
N ARG A 40 3.10 0.12 18.00
CA ARG A 40 1.90 0.52 18.76
C ARG A 40 1.62 2.01 18.60
N GLY A 41 0.42 2.35 18.11
CA GLY A 41 -0.02 3.73 17.89
C GLY A 41 0.32 4.32 16.52
N HIS A 42 1.02 3.57 15.65
CA HIS A 42 1.32 3.97 14.28
C HIS A 42 0.37 3.28 13.30
N SER A 43 -0.07 3.99 12.26
CA SER A 43 -0.83 3.38 11.16
C SER A 43 0.15 2.65 10.24
N VAL A 44 0.31 1.34 10.44
CA VAL A 44 1.25 0.51 9.68
C VAL A 44 0.52 -0.63 9.00
N ALA A 45 0.77 -0.80 7.71
CA ALA A 45 0.37 -2.00 6.98
C ALA A 45 1.60 -2.90 6.80
N VAL A 46 1.49 -4.14 7.25
CA VAL A 46 2.55 -5.14 7.15
C VAL A 46 2.16 -6.19 6.11
N VAL A 47 3.08 -6.49 5.20
CA VAL A 47 2.91 -7.54 4.20
C VAL A 47 4.13 -8.46 4.22
N ASP A 48 3.92 -9.73 4.52
CA ASP A 48 4.98 -10.75 4.56
C ASP A 48 5.24 -11.36 3.17
N ALA A 49 6.47 -11.87 3.00
CA ALA A 49 6.94 -12.42 1.73
C ALA A 49 6.16 -13.61 1.21
N SER A 50 5.43 -14.31 2.07
CA SER A 50 4.54 -15.41 1.70
C SER A 50 3.49 -15.04 0.65
N ARG A 51 3.20 -13.74 0.46
CA ARG A 51 2.28 -13.24 -0.58
C ARG A 51 2.90 -13.23 -1.99
N TRP A 52 4.23 -13.23 -2.11
CA TRP A 52 4.95 -13.24 -3.38
C TRP A 52 5.97 -14.38 -3.52
N GLU A 53 6.14 -15.21 -2.51
CA GLU A 53 6.93 -16.43 -2.58
C GLU A 53 6.50 -17.31 -3.77
N GLY A 54 7.46 -17.68 -4.61
CA GLY A 54 7.22 -18.49 -5.81
C GLY A 54 6.61 -17.73 -7.00
N ARG A 55 6.40 -16.42 -6.88
CA ARG A 55 5.91 -15.56 -7.98
C ARG A 55 7.10 -14.79 -8.58
N ASN A 56 7.22 -14.79 -9.90
CA ASN A 56 8.28 -14.06 -10.61
C ASN A 56 7.84 -12.62 -10.89
N LEU A 57 7.66 -11.84 -9.83
CA LEU A 57 7.25 -10.44 -9.87
C LEU A 57 8.38 -9.56 -9.38
N SER A 58 8.40 -8.30 -9.84
CA SER A 58 9.25 -7.25 -9.28
C SER A 58 8.67 -6.70 -7.98
N LEU A 59 9.51 -6.07 -7.15
CA LEU A 59 9.07 -5.42 -5.91
C LEU A 59 8.03 -4.30 -6.19
N ALA A 60 8.19 -3.61 -7.33
CA ALA A 60 7.22 -2.65 -7.84
C ALA A 60 5.82 -3.25 -8.03
N GLU A 61 5.72 -4.43 -8.63
CA GLU A 61 4.43 -5.11 -8.86
C GLU A 61 3.82 -5.59 -7.54
N ILE A 62 4.64 -6.12 -6.63
CA ILE A 62 4.21 -6.55 -5.30
C ILE A 62 3.62 -5.38 -4.50
N LEU A 63 4.31 -4.24 -4.50
CA LEU A 63 3.86 -3.03 -3.81
C LEU A 63 2.60 -2.43 -4.45
N ALA A 64 2.41 -2.59 -5.76
CA ALA A 64 1.20 -2.16 -6.46
C ALA A 64 -0.06 -2.95 -6.05
N GLU A 65 0.08 -4.15 -5.48
CA GLU A 65 -1.05 -4.93 -4.94
C GLU A 65 -1.53 -4.42 -3.57
N ILE A 66 -0.82 -3.45 -2.98
CA ILE A 66 -1.13 -2.93 -1.66
C ILE A 66 -2.02 -1.68 -1.81
N PRO A 67 -3.19 -1.64 -1.15
CA PRO A 67 -4.11 -0.52 -1.25
C PRO A 67 -3.46 0.79 -0.77
N GLY A 68 -3.68 1.86 -1.53
CA GLY A 68 -3.12 3.17 -1.23
C GLY A 68 -1.69 3.38 -1.74
N ILE A 69 -1.07 2.34 -2.32
CA ILE A 69 0.17 2.45 -3.09
C ILE A 69 -0.16 2.42 -4.58
N THR A 70 0.51 3.27 -5.32
CA THR A 70 0.50 3.29 -6.78
C THR A 70 1.94 3.30 -7.23
N VAL A 71 2.29 2.43 -8.17
CA VAL A 71 3.66 2.35 -8.70
C VAL A 71 3.67 2.81 -10.14
N ARG A 72 4.58 3.71 -10.46
CA ARG A 72 4.79 4.24 -11.81
C ARG A 72 6.09 3.65 -12.34
N SER A 73 5.98 2.63 -13.18
CA SER A 73 7.13 2.04 -13.86
C SER A 73 7.45 2.80 -15.14
N TYR A 74 8.73 3.02 -15.39
CA TYR A 74 9.26 3.68 -16.58
C TYR A 74 9.81 2.66 -17.62
N GLY A 75 9.30 1.42 -17.61
CA GLY A 75 9.72 0.39 -18.56
C GLY A 75 9.13 -1.00 -18.25
N GLY A 76 9.86 -2.04 -18.66
CA GLY A 76 9.50 -3.44 -18.41
C GLY A 76 9.83 -3.92 -16.99
N VAL A 77 9.77 -5.24 -16.76
CA VAL A 77 10.09 -5.85 -15.47
C VAL A 77 11.54 -5.51 -15.07
N GLY A 78 11.72 -4.95 -13.86
CA GLY A 78 13.02 -4.50 -13.34
C GLY A 78 13.47 -3.11 -13.82
N ALA A 79 12.65 -2.39 -14.59
CA ALA A 79 12.91 -1.00 -14.93
C ALA A 79 12.72 -0.06 -13.73
N GLU A 80 13.18 1.18 -13.88
CA GLU A 80 13.01 2.21 -12.85
C GLU A 80 11.52 2.37 -12.51
N ALA A 81 11.22 2.30 -11.21
CA ALA A 81 9.86 2.41 -10.72
C ALA A 81 9.77 3.40 -9.57
N GLU A 82 8.86 4.35 -9.70
CA GLU A 82 8.55 5.36 -8.69
C GLU A 82 7.33 4.92 -7.86
N ILE A 83 7.40 5.15 -6.55
CA ILE A 83 6.30 4.88 -5.64
C ILE A 83 5.52 6.16 -5.36
N VAL A 84 4.20 6.03 -5.43
CA VAL A 84 3.25 7.06 -5.05
C VAL A 84 2.36 6.49 -3.94
N VAL A 85 2.41 7.10 -2.76
CA VAL A 85 1.58 6.70 -1.61
C VAL A 85 0.51 7.76 -1.42
N ARG A 86 -0.77 7.40 -1.53
CA ARG A 86 -1.92 8.33 -1.34
C ARG A 86 -1.79 9.65 -2.13
N GLY A 87 -1.27 9.58 -3.36
CA GLY A 87 -1.07 10.74 -4.24
C GLY A 87 0.21 11.55 -3.99
N VAL A 88 1.06 11.14 -3.04
CA VAL A 88 2.38 11.73 -2.80
C VAL A 88 3.46 10.85 -3.43
N GLY A 89 4.18 11.39 -4.41
CA GLY A 89 5.33 10.76 -5.08
C GLY A 89 6.51 11.71 -5.18
N GLY A 90 7.46 11.45 -6.08
CA GLY A 90 8.58 12.35 -6.41
C GLY A 90 9.72 12.32 -5.40
N GLY A 91 10.04 11.15 -4.83
CA GLY A 91 11.07 11.02 -3.79
C GLY A 91 10.71 11.63 -2.45
N ARG A 92 9.42 11.92 -2.22
CA ARG A 92 8.87 12.42 -0.96
C ARG A 92 8.37 11.30 -0.03
N ILE A 93 8.62 10.06 -0.45
CA ILE A 93 8.36 8.82 0.29
C ILE A 93 9.72 8.15 0.45
N PRO A 94 10.36 8.23 1.63
CA PRO A 94 11.60 7.54 1.87
C PRO A 94 11.35 6.03 1.90
N VAL A 95 12.31 5.28 1.36
CA VAL A 95 12.31 3.82 1.37
C VAL A 95 13.52 3.36 2.15
N PHE A 96 13.28 2.58 3.20
CA PHE A 96 14.32 2.01 4.04
C PHE A 96 14.45 0.53 3.76
N LEU A 97 15.66 0.01 3.84
CA LEU A 97 15.96 -1.41 3.86
C LEU A 97 16.79 -1.68 5.11
N ASP A 98 16.22 -2.40 6.07
CA ASP A 98 16.85 -2.70 7.36
C ASP A 98 17.42 -1.46 8.07
N GLY A 99 16.73 -0.32 7.98
CA GLY A 99 17.18 0.96 8.56
C GLY A 99 18.08 1.80 7.66
N VAL A 100 18.55 1.27 6.53
CA VAL A 100 19.35 2.00 5.55
C VAL A 100 18.42 2.64 4.52
N ARG A 101 18.52 3.96 4.36
CA ARG A 101 17.76 4.70 3.35
C ARG A 101 18.26 4.35 1.95
N LEU A 102 17.36 3.87 1.09
CA LEU A 102 17.64 3.48 -0.30
C LEU A 102 17.35 4.61 -1.30
N ASP A 103 16.50 5.56 -0.95
CA ASP A 103 16.29 6.75 -1.75
C ASP A 103 17.43 7.77 -1.53
N GLY A 104 17.93 8.35 -2.62
CA GLY A 104 18.81 9.51 -2.55
C GLY A 104 18.01 10.76 -2.18
N ALA A 105 18.65 11.75 -1.56
CA ALA A 105 17.98 13.00 -1.15
C ALA A 105 17.25 13.66 -2.34
N GLY A 106 15.91 13.54 -2.38
CA GLY A 106 15.05 14.09 -3.44
C GLY A 106 14.93 13.22 -4.70
N THR A 107 15.60 12.06 -4.76
CA THR A 107 15.45 11.07 -5.84
C THR A 107 14.72 9.86 -5.27
N GLY A 108 13.54 9.53 -5.79
CA GLY A 108 12.78 8.36 -5.31
C GLY A 108 13.60 7.07 -5.36
N ALA A 109 13.31 6.13 -4.46
CA ALA A 109 13.96 4.83 -4.47
C ALA A 109 13.59 4.07 -5.74
N ASP A 110 14.60 3.54 -6.42
CA ASP A 110 14.41 2.69 -7.58
C ASP A 110 14.14 1.25 -7.12
N LEU A 111 12.85 0.89 -7.10
CA LEU A 111 12.42 -0.46 -6.73
C LEU A 111 12.86 -1.53 -7.71
N GLY A 112 13.20 -1.17 -8.96
CA GLY A 112 13.65 -2.13 -9.97
C GLY A 112 14.99 -2.78 -9.63
N LYS A 113 15.79 -2.13 -8.77
CA LYS A 113 17.10 -2.62 -8.33
C LYS A 113 17.04 -3.56 -7.13
N ILE A 114 15.88 -3.70 -6.49
CA ILE A 114 15.72 -4.50 -5.28
C ILE A 114 15.10 -5.85 -5.66
N ASP A 115 15.80 -6.94 -5.37
CA ASP A 115 15.29 -8.28 -5.57
C ASP A 115 14.21 -8.61 -4.51
N PRO A 116 12.96 -8.90 -4.90
CA PRO A 116 11.93 -9.27 -3.93
C PRO A 116 12.20 -10.61 -3.22
N ALA A 117 13.12 -11.44 -3.72
CA ALA A 117 13.53 -12.68 -3.05
C ALA A 117 14.31 -12.42 -1.75
N VAL A 118 15.00 -11.28 -1.64
CA VAL A 118 15.73 -10.92 -0.40
C VAL A 118 14.84 -10.23 0.63
N VAL A 119 13.71 -9.65 0.20
CA VAL A 119 12.75 -8.96 1.07
C VAL A 119 11.85 -9.99 1.75
N GLY A 120 11.88 -10.02 3.09
CA GLY A 120 11.06 -10.90 3.92
C GLY A 120 9.75 -10.27 4.36
N ARG A 121 9.76 -8.95 4.56
CA ARG A 121 8.59 -8.20 5.01
C ARG A 121 8.63 -6.78 4.48
N VAL A 122 7.46 -6.26 4.15
CA VAL A 122 7.24 -4.86 3.76
C VAL A 122 6.33 -4.22 4.81
N GLU A 123 6.80 -3.13 5.38
CA GLU A 123 6.08 -2.31 6.35
C GLU A 123 5.82 -0.94 5.73
N ILE A 124 4.57 -0.51 5.73
CA ILE A 124 4.15 0.76 5.12
C ILE A 124 3.58 1.62 6.22
N HIS A 125 4.29 2.70 6.51
CA HIS A 125 3.92 3.65 7.54
C HIS A 125 3.13 4.78 6.92
N GLY A 126 1.86 4.91 7.30
CA GLY A 126 1.02 6.04 6.94
C GLY A 126 1.20 7.20 7.92
N GLY A 127 1.99 8.20 7.53
CA GLY A 127 2.11 9.47 8.26
C GLY A 127 3.23 9.51 9.30
N GLN A 128 3.08 8.83 10.45
CA GLN A 128 4.08 8.85 11.52
C GLN A 128 5.04 7.67 11.41
N LEU A 129 6.34 7.99 11.44
CA LEU A 129 7.43 7.03 11.41
C LEU A 129 8.00 6.84 12.83
N PRO A 130 8.46 5.63 13.16
CA PRO A 130 9.27 5.41 14.36
C PRO A 130 10.47 6.35 14.38
N ALA A 131 10.88 6.79 15.57
CA ALA A 131 11.95 7.77 15.74
C ALA A 131 13.29 7.35 15.12
N GLU A 132 13.51 6.05 14.92
CA GLU A 132 14.70 5.47 14.28
C GLU A 132 14.84 5.82 12.79
N TYR A 133 13.73 6.12 12.08
CA TYR A 133 13.72 6.40 10.65
C TYR A 133 13.71 7.90 10.31
N GLY A 134 13.61 8.77 11.32
CA GLY A 134 13.51 10.22 11.11
C GLY A 134 12.13 10.67 10.58
N ALA A 135 11.99 11.99 10.40
CA ALA A 135 10.73 12.64 10.02
C ALA A 135 10.61 12.89 8.50
N ASP A 136 11.12 11.96 7.68
CA ASP A 136 11.53 12.26 6.30
C ASP A 136 10.50 11.94 5.19
N GLY A 137 9.21 11.76 5.52
CA GLY A 137 8.19 11.39 4.53
C GLY A 137 6.86 12.11 4.69
N VAL A 138 6.51 12.99 3.76
CA VAL A 138 5.23 13.74 3.79
C VAL A 138 4.02 12.79 3.62
N GLY A 139 4.19 11.72 2.84
CA GLY A 139 3.15 10.71 2.62
C GLY A 139 3.30 9.45 3.49
N GLY A 140 4.30 9.42 4.38
CA GLY A 140 4.72 8.21 5.09
C GLY A 140 6.06 7.66 4.60
N ALA A 141 6.39 6.41 4.95
CA ALA A 141 7.56 5.69 4.44
C ALA A 141 7.26 4.21 4.19
N ILE A 142 8.16 3.59 3.44
CA ILE A 142 8.17 2.15 3.21
C ILE A 142 9.45 1.60 3.83
N VAL A 143 9.29 0.64 4.73
CA VAL A 143 10.40 -0.05 5.39
C VAL A 143 10.38 -1.48 4.90
N LEU A 144 11.48 -1.89 4.28
CA LEU A 144 11.74 -3.22 3.78
C LEU A 144 12.62 -3.93 4.81
N ARG A 145 12.24 -5.15 5.18
CA ARG A 145 13.05 -6.03 6.04
C ARG A 145 13.57 -7.18 5.21
N THR A 146 14.85 -7.51 5.33
CA THR A 146 15.42 -8.68 4.64
C THR A 146 15.06 -9.98 5.36
N ARG A 147 15.07 -11.11 4.63
CA ARG A 147 14.82 -12.45 5.21
C ARG A 147 15.90 -12.93 6.16
N THR A 148 17.10 -12.34 6.11
CA THR A 148 18.26 -12.75 6.92
C THR A 148 18.40 -11.93 8.21
N ALA A 149 17.61 -10.88 8.39
CA ALA A 149 17.59 -10.12 9.64
C ALA A 149 16.77 -10.87 10.70
N GLU A 150 17.26 -12.04 11.12
CA GLU A 150 16.90 -12.75 12.36
C GLU A 150 18.19 -13.22 13.06
#